data_AF-A0A377ZQH8-F1
#
_entry.id   AF-A0A377ZQH8-F1
#
_cell.length_a   1.000
_cell.length_b   1.000
_cell.length_c   1.000
_cell.angle_alpha   90.00
_cell.angle_beta   90.00
_cell.angle_gamma   90.00
#
_symmetry.space_group_name_H-M   'P 1'
#
loop_
_entity.id
_entity.type
_entity.pdbx_description
1 polymer ?
#
loop_
_entity_poly.entity_id
_entity_poly.type
_entity_poly.pdbx_seq_one_letter_code
_entity_poly.pdbx_strand_id
1 'polypeptide(L)'
;MASQIAITASPISAAVVFFAGILEPLGVSYLTLLAICIPVTAAGGDAHRYRLQLPRLRTERRSGLPGALAKGEVRLRGSQVFELQPHAKRSVLLFLIGIVAVMFYATAISDTVGLIKNPVLPRNEAIVVFMLTIATLISITCKIDTGEVLNASTFKSGMSACVCVLGVAWLGDTFVKAHISDIQAVAGDLLHNYPWLLAVVLFFAATLLYSQAATTKALMPAALLLGVSPLTAIASFAAVSALFVLPTYPTLLAAVEMDDTRLNPHW
;
A
#
# COMPACT_ATOMS: atom_id res chain seq x y z
N MET A 1 10.62 -2.51 -2.23
CA MET A 1 9.63 -3.15 -3.14
C MET A 1 8.63 -4.00 -2.38
N ALA A 2 9.02 -5.04 -1.63
CA ALA A 2 8.07 -5.91 -0.90
C ALA A 2 7.10 -5.14 0.03
N SER A 3 7.60 -4.15 0.78
CA SER A 3 6.77 -3.31 1.64
C SER A 3 5.75 -2.46 0.88
N GLN A 4 6.09 -2.00 -0.33
CA GLN A 4 5.19 -1.17 -1.15
C GLN A 4 4.05 -1.99 -1.76
N ILE A 5 4.34 -3.23 -2.16
CA ILE A 5 3.32 -4.16 -2.69
C ILE A 5 2.43 -4.66 -1.54
N ALA A 6 2.97 -4.82 -0.31
CA ALA A 6 2.17 -5.23 0.85
C ALA A 6 1.03 -4.24 1.19
N ILE A 7 1.12 -2.98 0.76
CA ILE A 7 0.05 -1.98 0.99
C ILE A 7 -1.25 -2.35 0.26
N THR A 8 -1.18 -2.97 -0.92
CA THR A 8 -2.38 -3.43 -1.64
C THR A 8 -2.99 -4.71 -1.04
N ALA A 9 -2.33 -5.33 -0.07
CA ALA A 9 -2.83 -6.47 0.70
C ALA A 9 -3.16 -6.14 2.15
N SER A 10 -2.93 -4.90 2.60
CA SER A 10 -3.09 -4.53 4.00
C SER A 10 -4.55 -4.19 4.33
N PRO A 11 -5.14 -4.76 5.39
CA PRO A 11 -6.53 -4.51 5.77
C PRO A 11 -6.82 -3.08 6.20
N ILE A 12 -5.81 -2.37 6.69
CA ILE A 12 -5.92 -0.98 7.19
C ILE A 12 -5.37 0.05 6.19
N SER A 13 -4.93 -0.39 5.02
CA SER A 13 -4.36 0.50 4.00
C SER A 13 -5.44 1.37 3.38
N ALA A 14 -5.17 2.67 3.26
CA ALA A 14 -6.11 3.63 2.66
C ALA A 14 -6.51 3.26 1.23
N ALA A 15 -5.61 2.62 0.46
CA ALA A 15 -5.91 2.16 -0.89
C ALA A 15 -6.91 0.99 -0.87
N VAL A 16 -6.69 -0.01 0.00
CA VAL A 16 -7.57 -1.18 0.13
C VAL A 16 -8.93 -0.81 0.69
N VAL A 17 -8.96 0.02 1.74
CA VAL A 17 -10.21 0.48 2.37
C VAL A 17 -11.05 1.28 1.37
N PHE A 18 -10.44 2.21 0.65
CA PHE A 18 -11.16 2.95 -0.39
C PHE A 18 -11.66 2.03 -1.51
N PHE A 19 -10.81 1.12 -2.00
CA PHE A 19 -11.17 0.23 -3.10
C PHE A 19 -12.31 -0.72 -2.71
N ALA A 20 -12.27 -1.27 -1.50
CA ALA A 20 -13.37 -2.06 -0.96
C ALA A 20 -14.68 -1.25 -0.91
N GLY A 21 -14.63 0.01 -0.46
CA GLY A 21 -15.81 0.86 -0.38
C GLY A 21 -16.51 1.11 -1.72
N ILE A 22 -15.76 1.20 -2.83
CA ILE A 22 -16.37 1.36 -4.17
C ILE A 22 -16.78 0.03 -4.82
N LEU A 23 -16.26 -1.10 -4.31
CA LEU A 23 -16.57 -2.44 -4.80
C LEU A 23 -17.74 -3.10 -4.05
N GLU A 24 -18.01 -2.70 -2.82
CA GLU A 24 -19.06 -3.24 -1.96
C GLU A 24 -20.47 -3.08 -2.58
N PRO A 25 -20.84 -1.92 -3.17
CA PRO A 25 -22.10 -1.78 -3.92
C PRO A 25 -22.17 -2.68 -5.18
N LEU A 26 -21.03 -3.16 -5.66
CA LEU A 26 -20.91 -4.04 -6.84
C LEU A 26 -20.86 -5.53 -6.44
N GLY A 27 -21.13 -5.85 -5.17
CA GLY A 27 -21.25 -7.22 -4.68
C GLY A 27 -19.92 -7.88 -4.26
N VAL A 28 -18.81 -7.14 -4.25
CA VAL A 28 -17.54 -7.66 -3.74
C VAL A 28 -17.32 -7.21 -2.31
N SER A 29 -17.40 -8.17 -1.38
CA SER A 29 -17.15 -7.88 0.03
C SER A 29 -15.67 -7.55 0.29
N TYR A 30 -15.42 -6.74 1.30
CA TYR A 30 -14.08 -6.44 1.80
C TYR A 30 -13.28 -7.71 2.15
N LEU A 31 -13.91 -8.72 2.74
CA LEU A 31 -13.25 -9.98 3.06
C LEU A 31 -12.86 -10.74 1.80
N THR A 32 -13.71 -10.73 0.77
CA THR A 32 -13.38 -11.29 -0.55
C THR A 32 -12.17 -10.58 -1.17
N LEU A 33 -12.14 -9.24 -1.11
CA LEU A 33 -11.01 -8.46 -1.60
C LEU A 33 -9.70 -8.86 -0.89
N LEU A 34 -9.70 -8.93 0.44
CA LEU A 34 -8.52 -9.35 1.21
C LEU A 34 -8.10 -10.80 0.93
N ALA A 35 -9.08 -11.70 0.83
CA ALA A 35 -8.85 -13.11 0.51
C ALA A 35 -8.18 -13.29 -0.85
N ILE A 36 -8.34 -12.35 -1.78
CA ILE A 36 -7.64 -12.34 -3.07
C ILE A 36 -6.29 -11.61 -2.94
N CYS A 37 -6.28 -10.38 -2.42
CA CYS A 37 -5.10 -9.52 -2.44
C CYS A 37 -3.94 -10.07 -1.58
N ILE A 38 -4.22 -10.67 -0.42
CA ILE A 38 -3.20 -11.21 0.48
C ILE A 38 -2.41 -12.35 -0.18
N PRO A 39 -3.04 -13.46 -0.64
CA PRO A 39 -2.29 -14.57 -1.24
C PRO A 39 -1.64 -14.18 -2.57
N VAL A 40 -2.30 -13.35 -3.40
CA VAL A 40 -1.72 -12.90 -4.66
C VAL A 40 -0.46 -12.05 -4.43
N THR A 41 -0.49 -11.16 -3.44
CA THR A 41 0.66 -10.32 -3.08
C THR A 41 1.81 -11.17 -2.52
N ALA A 42 1.51 -12.15 -1.67
CA ALA A 42 2.51 -13.07 -1.15
C ALA A 42 3.17 -13.89 -2.27
N ALA A 43 2.35 -14.53 -3.13
CA ALA A 43 2.83 -15.32 -4.26
C ALA A 43 3.65 -14.48 -5.26
N GLY A 44 3.21 -13.25 -5.54
CA GLY A 44 3.94 -12.31 -6.39
C GLY A 44 5.29 -11.91 -5.80
N GLY A 45 5.34 -11.66 -4.49
CA GLY A 45 6.57 -11.37 -3.74
C GLY A 45 7.57 -12.52 -3.80
N ASP A 46 7.11 -13.76 -3.56
CA ASP A 46 7.94 -14.96 -3.60
C ASP A 46 8.44 -15.27 -5.02
N ALA A 47 7.58 -15.14 -6.04
CA ALA A 47 7.97 -15.31 -7.42
C ALA A 47 9.03 -14.28 -7.87
N HIS A 48 8.89 -13.02 -7.45
CA HIS A 48 9.87 -11.98 -7.72
C HIS A 48 11.20 -12.25 -7.00
N ARG A 49 11.13 -12.65 -5.73
CA ARG A 49 12.30 -13.05 -4.94
C ARG A 49 13.04 -14.24 -5.57
N TYR A 50 12.31 -15.24 -6.06
CA TYR A 50 12.90 -16.40 -6.76
C TYR A 50 13.60 -15.96 -8.06
N ARG A 51 12.97 -15.11 -8.87
CA ARG A 51 13.57 -14.55 -10.11
C ARG A 51 14.83 -13.72 -9.85
N LEU A 52 14.88 -12.95 -8.77
CA LEU A 52 16.06 -12.16 -8.41
C LEU A 52 17.22 -13.02 -7.85
N GLN A 53 16.91 -14.16 -7.22
CA GLN A 53 17.92 -15.09 -6.71
C GLN A 53 18.53 -15.98 -7.80
N LEU A 54 17.79 -16.26 -8.88
CA LEU A 54 18.25 -17.08 -10.02
C LEU A 54 19.59 -16.60 -10.63
N PRO A 55 19.78 -15.29 -10.91
CA PRO A 55 21.07 -14.77 -11.36
C PRO A 55 22.15 -14.78 -10.27
N ARG A 56 21.80 -14.44 -9.01
CA ARG A 56 22.75 -14.39 -7.89
C ARG A 56 23.34 -15.77 -7.57
N LEU A 57 22.53 -16.83 -7.59
CA LEU A 57 22.98 -18.22 -7.43
C LEU A 57 23.90 -18.69 -8.57
N ARG A 58 23.74 -18.14 -9.78
CA ARG A 58 24.65 -18.39 -10.91
C ARG A 58 25.99 -17.67 -10.73
N THR A 59 25.98 -16.46 -10.16
CA THR A 59 27.20 -15.67 -9.92
C THR A 59 27.99 -16.18 -8.71
N GLU A 60 27.33 -16.55 -7.61
CA GLU A 60 27.99 -17.14 -6.43
C GLU A 60 28.68 -18.48 -6.74
N ARG A 61 28.12 -19.27 -7.68
CA ARG A 61 28.80 -20.48 -8.18
C ARG A 61 30.02 -20.20 -9.06
N ARG A 62 30.16 -18.97 -9.60
CA ARG A 62 31.18 -18.64 -10.61
C ARG A 62 32.29 -17.72 -10.09
N SER A 63 32.01 -16.90 -9.09
CA SER A 63 33.02 -16.12 -8.36
C SER A 63 33.01 -16.59 -6.92
N GLY A 64 34.11 -17.21 -6.45
CA GLY A 64 34.29 -17.56 -5.06
C GLY A 64 34.07 -16.34 -4.16
N LEU A 65 32.88 -16.24 -3.58
CA LEU A 65 32.50 -15.22 -2.60
C LEU A 65 33.21 -15.29 -1.24
N PRO A 66 34.06 -16.28 -0.86
CA PRO A 66 34.78 -16.18 0.40
C PRO A 66 35.77 -15.00 0.49
N GLY A 67 36.08 -14.32 -0.63
CA GLY A 67 37.10 -13.27 -0.66
C GLY A 67 36.67 -11.89 -0.16
N ALA A 68 35.40 -11.48 -0.33
CA ALA A 68 34.95 -10.11 -0.01
C ALA A 68 34.70 -9.89 1.50
N LEU A 69 34.28 -10.94 2.21
CA LEU A 69 34.19 -10.94 3.68
C LEU A 69 35.59 -11.00 4.33
N ALA A 70 36.56 -11.66 3.68
CA ALA A 70 37.93 -11.78 4.17
C ALA A 70 38.77 -10.51 3.95
N LYS A 71 38.40 -9.65 2.98
CA LYS A 71 39.11 -8.41 2.65
C LYS A 71 38.67 -7.17 3.44
N GLY A 72 37.65 -7.28 4.29
CA GLY A 72 37.17 -6.14 5.10
C GLY A 72 36.53 -5.00 4.30
N GLU A 73 36.14 -5.26 3.04
CA GLU A 73 35.53 -4.26 2.14
C GLU A 73 34.07 -3.93 2.50
N VAL A 74 33.46 -4.72 3.39
CA VAL A 74 32.14 -4.45 3.97
C VAL A 74 32.33 -3.82 5.35
N ARG A 75 32.16 -2.49 5.45
CA ARG A 75 31.97 -1.83 6.73
C ARG A 75 30.56 -2.16 7.22
N LEU A 76 30.42 -3.15 8.09
CA LEU A 76 29.23 -3.29 8.92
C LEU A 76 29.12 -1.98 9.71
N ARG A 77 28.13 -1.14 9.37
CA ARG A 77 27.80 0.05 10.15
C ARG A 77 27.68 -0.43 11.59
N GLY A 78 28.60 0.04 12.45
CA GLY A 78 28.65 -0.36 13.85
C GLY A 78 27.23 -0.30 14.40
N SER A 79 26.78 -1.37 15.06
CA SER A 79 25.45 -1.45 15.66
C SER A 79 25.22 -0.17 16.43
N GLN A 80 24.45 0.75 15.83
CA GLN A 80 23.89 1.83 16.62
C GLN A 80 22.98 1.10 17.58
N VAL A 81 23.37 1.10 18.85
CA VAL A 81 22.56 0.57 19.93
C VAL A 81 21.30 1.44 19.93
N PHE A 82 20.27 0.96 19.23
CA PHE A 82 18.97 1.60 19.21
C PHE A 82 18.41 1.45 20.62
N GLU A 83 18.55 2.49 21.43
CA GLU A 83 17.96 2.52 22.76
C GLU A 83 16.44 2.63 22.58
N LEU A 84 15.74 1.55 22.94
CA LEU A 84 14.29 1.55 22.93
C LEU A 84 13.79 2.59 23.93
N GLN A 85 13.01 3.56 23.42
CA GLN A 85 12.28 4.49 24.26
C GLN A 85 11.43 3.71 25.28
N PRO A 86 11.37 4.18 26.54
CA PRO A 86 10.44 3.62 27.51
C PRO A 86 9.02 3.71 26.91
N HIS A 87 8.27 2.61 27.02
CA HIS A 87 6.91 2.43 26.45
C HIS A 87 6.81 2.08 24.96
N ALA A 88 7.90 1.97 24.20
CA ALA A 88 7.85 1.56 22.79
C ALA A 88 7.09 0.21 22.58
N LYS A 89 7.36 -0.79 23.43
CA LYS A 89 6.67 -2.09 23.38
C LYS A 89 5.17 -1.99 23.67
N ARG A 90 4.76 -1.07 24.56
CA ARG A 90 3.34 -0.85 24.91
C ARG A 90 2.59 -0.20 23.75
N SER A 91 3.21 0.79 23.09
CA SER A 91 2.64 1.43 21.89
C SER A 91 2.38 0.41 20.78
N VAL A 92 3.36 -0.47 20.51
CA VAL A 92 3.21 -1.54 19.51
C VAL A 92 2.09 -2.52 19.90
N LEU A 93 2.02 -2.93 21.18
CA LEU A 93 0.97 -3.83 21.66
C LEU A 93 -0.43 -3.22 21.47
N LEU A 94 -0.61 -1.95 21.85
CA LEU A 94 -1.88 -1.24 21.66
C LEU A 94 -2.24 -1.13 20.17
N PHE A 95 -1.27 -0.84 19.31
CA PHE A 95 -1.49 -0.81 17.87
C PHE A 95 -1.93 -2.17 17.31
N LEU A 96 -1.29 -3.27 17.73
CA LEU A 96 -1.69 -4.62 17.32
C LEU A 96 -3.10 -4.99 17.81
N ILE A 97 -3.44 -4.63 19.05
CA ILE A 97 -4.81 -4.79 19.57
C ILE A 97 -5.80 -4.02 18.69
N GLY A 98 -5.45 -2.80 18.28
CA GLY A 98 -6.23 -2.00 17.35
C GLY A 98 -6.49 -2.69 16.01
N ILE A 99 -5.46 -3.29 15.40
CA ILE A 99 -5.59 -4.04 14.15
C ILE A 99 -6.56 -5.22 14.33
N VAL A 100 -6.38 -6.00 15.41
CA VAL A 100 -7.24 -7.15 15.70
C VAL A 100 -8.68 -6.70 15.94
N ALA A 101 -8.91 -5.62 16.68
CA ALA A 101 -10.23 -5.09 16.95
C ALA A 101 -10.94 -4.63 15.67
N VAL A 102 -10.23 -3.88 14.80
CA VAL A 102 -10.74 -3.47 13.49
C VAL A 102 -11.09 -4.69 12.65
N MET A 103 -10.20 -5.69 12.59
CA MET A 103 -10.41 -6.87 11.78
C MET A 103 -11.59 -7.70 12.28
N PHE A 104 -11.71 -7.86 13.59
CA PHE A 104 -12.84 -8.54 14.20
C PHE A 104 -14.16 -7.82 13.89
N TYR A 105 -14.21 -6.50 14.08
CA TYR A 105 -15.42 -5.72 13.81
C TYR A 105 -15.79 -5.76 12.33
N ALA A 106 -14.84 -5.51 11.43
CA ALA A 106 -15.05 -5.56 9.97
C ALA A 106 -15.52 -6.95 9.49
N THR A 107 -15.11 -8.01 10.18
CA THR A 107 -15.56 -9.38 9.93
C THR A 107 -16.98 -9.59 10.48
N ALA A 108 -17.26 -9.13 11.70
CA ALA A 108 -18.57 -9.30 12.35
C ALA A 108 -19.72 -8.61 11.60
N ILE A 109 -19.45 -7.47 10.97
CA ILE A 109 -20.43 -6.71 10.17
C ILE A 109 -20.48 -7.11 8.68
N SER A 110 -19.58 -7.99 8.22
CA SER A 110 -19.52 -8.39 6.81
C SER A 110 -20.69 -9.29 6.45
N ASP A 111 -21.31 -9.10 5.28
CA ASP A 111 -22.46 -9.91 4.81
C ASP A 111 -22.16 -11.42 4.75
N THR A 112 -20.89 -11.77 4.54
CA THR A 112 -20.41 -13.16 4.53
C THR A 112 -20.48 -13.86 5.89
N VAL A 113 -20.37 -13.11 6.99
CA VAL A 113 -20.40 -13.66 8.36
C VAL A 113 -21.72 -13.29 9.05
N GLY A 114 -22.24 -12.09 8.80
CA GLY A 114 -23.58 -11.65 9.20
C GLY A 114 -23.84 -11.65 10.69
N LEU A 115 -22.79 -11.57 11.53
CA LEU A 115 -22.91 -11.59 12.99
C LEU A 115 -23.70 -10.38 13.50
N ILE A 116 -23.52 -9.23 12.85
CA ILE A 116 -24.22 -7.97 13.13
C ILE A 116 -24.90 -7.52 11.84
N LYS A 117 -26.23 -7.67 11.77
CA LYS A 117 -27.02 -7.38 10.56
C LYS A 117 -27.29 -5.90 10.31
N ASN A 118 -27.41 -5.11 11.37
CA ASN A 118 -27.66 -3.67 11.30
C ASN A 118 -26.61 -2.94 12.15
N PRO A 119 -25.36 -2.82 11.65
CA PRO A 119 -24.32 -2.14 12.38
C PRO A 119 -24.62 -0.63 12.49
N VAL A 120 -24.45 -0.07 13.68
CA VAL A 120 -24.62 1.37 13.93
C VAL A 120 -23.52 2.19 13.21
N LEU A 121 -22.33 1.61 13.07
CA LEU A 121 -21.21 2.21 12.35
C LEU A 121 -20.87 1.37 11.12
N PRO A 122 -20.90 1.96 9.92
CA PRO A 122 -20.37 1.29 8.75
C PRO A 122 -18.84 1.08 8.87
N ARG A 123 -18.31 0.19 8.05
CA ARG A 123 -16.93 -0.32 8.12
C ARG A 123 -15.88 0.79 8.17
N ASN A 124 -16.01 1.77 7.28
CA ASN A 124 -15.01 2.82 7.10
C ASN A 124 -14.93 3.73 8.32
N GLU A 125 -16.09 4.13 8.83
CA GLU A 125 -16.25 4.94 10.02
C GLU A 125 -15.74 4.20 11.25
N ALA A 126 -16.06 2.90 11.36
CA ALA A 126 -15.55 2.06 12.44
C ALA A 126 -14.02 1.98 12.46
N ILE A 127 -13.36 1.81 11.30
CA ILE A 127 -11.89 1.83 11.20
C ILE A 127 -11.32 3.14 11.76
N VAL A 128 -11.90 4.29 11.37
CA VAL A 128 -11.46 5.61 11.84
C VAL A 128 -11.64 5.74 13.35
N VAL A 129 -12.80 5.34 13.88
CA VAL A 129 -13.08 5.38 15.32
C VAL A 129 -12.08 4.53 16.09
N PHE A 130 -11.88 3.27 15.71
CA PHE A 130 -10.91 2.39 16.39
C PHE A 130 -9.48 2.95 16.32
N MET A 131 -9.03 3.42 15.15
CA MET A 131 -7.68 3.96 15.00
C MET A 131 -7.45 5.23 15.85
N LEU A 132 -8.44 6.12 15.91
CA LEU A 132 -8.39 7.31 16.77
C LEU A 132 -8.42 6.96 18.26
N THR A 133 -9.23 5.97 18.66
CA THR A 133 -9.26 5.48 20.05
C THR A 133 -7.92 4.89 20.45
N ILE A 134 -7.32 4.05 19.59
CA ILE A 134 -6.00 3.46 19.86
C ILE A 134 -4.91 4.51 19.90
N ALA A 135 -4.90 5.48 18.97
CA ALA A 135 -3.99 6.61 19.01
C ALA A 135 -4.12 7.40 20.32
N THR A 136 -5.35 7.63 20.81
CA THR A 136 -5.62 8.29 22.09
C THR A 136 -5.06 7.49 23.27
N LEU A 137 -5.31 6.18 23.30
CA LEU A 137 -4.77 5.29 24.34
C LEU A 137 -3.25 5.26 24.34
N ILE A 138 -2.61 5.23 23.16
CA ILE A 138 -1.16 5.29 23.03
C ILE A 138 -0.64 6.62 23.60
N SER A 139 -1.22 7.75 23.22
CA SER A 139 -0.82 9.07 23.72
C SER A 139 -0.88 9.18 25.24
N ILE A 140 -1.98 8.68 25.86
CA ILE A 140 -2.17 8.73 27.31
C ILE A 140 -1.22 7.75 28.04
N THR A 141 -1.17 6.49 27.60
CA THR A 141 -0.45 5.42 28.32
C THR A 141 1.06 5.43 28.11
N CYS A 142 1.51 5.92 26.95
CA CYS A 142 2.93 6.07 26.63
C CYS A 142 3.46 7.48 26.97
N LYS A 143 2.58 8.37 27.47
CA LYS A 143 2.91 9.75 27.89
C LYS A 143 3.63 10.54 26.78
N ILE A 144 3.09 10.44 25.57
CA ILE A 144 3.67 11.12 24.41
C ILE A 144 3.33 12.61 24.50
N ASP A 145 4.31 13.47 24.22
CA ASP A 145 4.04 14.89 23.96
C ASP A 145 3.26 15.03 22.64
N THR A 146 1.99 15.35 22.73
CA THR A 146 1.11 15.46 21.57
C THR A 146 1.46 16.65 20.68
N GLY A 147 2.17 17.67 21.20
CA GLY A 147 2.67 18.78 20.39
C GLY A 147 3.80 18.35 19.46
N GLU A 148 4.66 17.44 19.92
CA GLU A 148 5.74 16.85 19.12
C GLU A 148 5.21 15.95 17.99
N VAL A 149 4.02 15.36 18.14
CA VAL A 149 3.41 14.52 17.08
C VAL A 149 3.20 15.31 15.79
N LEU A 150 2.78 16.59 15.88
CA LEU A 150 2.63 17.46 14.71
C LEU A 150 3.97 17.79 14.05
N ASN A 151 5.05 17.76 14.83
CA ASN A 151 6.40 18.02 14.36
C ASN A 151 7.10 16.80 13.78
N ALA A 152 6.63 15.60 14.12
CA ALA A 152 7.15 14.34 13.61
C ALA A 152 7.12 14.30 12.07
N SER A 153 8.24 13.87 11.49
CA SER A 153 8.39 13.74 10.03
C SER A 153 7.30 12.87 9.40
N THR A 154 6.91 11.79 10.08
CA THR A 154 5.83 10.89 9.65
C THR A 154 4.47 11.60 9.57
N PHE A 155 4.14 12.44 10.55
CA PHE A 155 2.87 13.18 10.56
C PHE A 155 2.86 14.26 9.48
N LYS A 156 3.94 15.06 9.36
CA LYS A 156 4.09 16.07 8.31
C LYS A 156 3.99 15.46 6.91
N SER A 157 4.71 14.37 6.68
CA SER A 157 4.65 13.62 5.43
C SER A 157 3.25 13.04 5.18
N GLY A 158 2.58 12.52 6.21
CA GLY A 158 1.22 12.00 6.12
C GLY A 158 0.20 13.07 5.76
N MET A 159 0.25 14.24 6.40
CA MET A 159 -0.64 15.37 6.11
C MET A 159 -0.45 15.92 4.70
N SER A 160 0.81 16.04 4.23
CA SER A 160 1.09 16.41 2.84
C SER A 160 0.50 15.39 1.87
N ALA A 161 0.70 14.09 2.13
CA ALA A 161 0.13 13.02 1.31
C ALA A 161 -1.42 13.05 1.29
N CYS A 162 -2.07 13.35 2.41
CA CYS A 162 -3.53 13.51 2.49
C CYS A 162 -4.03 14.61 1.55
N VAL A 163 -3.39 15.78 1.55
CA VAL A 163 -3.77 16.90 0.66
C VAL A 163 -3.57 16.51 -0.81
N CYS A 164 -2.45 15.86 -1.15
CA CYS A 164 -2.20 15.39 -2.51
C CYS A 164 -3.26 14.35 -2.97
N VAL A 165 -3.56 13.36 -2.12
CA VAL A 165 -4.54 12.31 -2.43
C VAL A 165 -5.94 12.90 -2.62
N LEU A 166 -6.37 13.82 -1.75
CA LEU A 166 -7.68 14.47 -1.86
C LEU A 166 -7.76 15.38 -3.09
N GLY A 167 -6.73 16.18 -3.35
CA GLY A 167 -6.67 17.06 -4.51
C GLY A 167 -6.74 16.29 -5.83
N VAL A 168 -5.91 15.26 -5.99
CA VAL A 168 -5.89 14.43 -7.20
C VAL A 168 -7.20 13.65 -7.37
N ALA A 169 -7.74 13.08 -6.29
CA ALA A 169 -9.01 12.36 -6.35
C ALA A 169 -10.17 13.27 -6.77
N TRP A 170 -10.23 14.49 -6.22
CA TRP A 170 -11.28 15.44 -6.54
C TRP A 170 -11.18 15.97 -7.97
N LEU A 171 -9.98 16.29 -8.44
CA LEU A 171 -9.75 16.71 -9.82
C LEU A 171 -10.07 15.58 -10.81
N GLY A 172 -9.65 14.35 -10.50
CA GLY A 172 -9.95 13.17 -11.30
C GLY A 172 -11.45 12.90 -11.41
N ASP A 173 -12.15 12.88 -10.28
CA ASP A 173 -13.60 12.68 -10.23
C ASP A 173 -14.36 13.78 -11.01
N THR A 174 -13.96 15.04 -10.87
CA THR A 174 -14.58 16.16 -11.59
C THR A 174 -14.34 16.06 -13.09
N PHE A 175 -13.10 15.81 -13.52
CA PHE A 175 -12.75 15.65 -14.94
C PHE A 175 -13.49 14.48 -15.58
N VAL A 176 -13.51 13.33 -14.92
CA VAL A 176 -14.18 12.13 -15.43
C VAL A 176 -15.67 12.35 -15.53
N LYS A 177 -16.32 12.93 -14.50
CA LYS A 177 -17.76 13.23 -14.56
C LYS A 177 -18.12 14.20 -15.68
N ALA A 178 -17.28 15.20 -15.94
CA ALA A 178 -17.51 16.17 -17.01
C ALA A 178 -17.38 15.56 -18.41
N HIS A 179 -16.52 14.56 -18.60
CA HIS A 179 -16.20 13.97 -19.91
C HIS A 179 -16.60 12.49 -20.04
N ILE A 180 -17.47 11.98 -19.17
CA ILE A 180 -17.73 10.54 -19.10
C ILE A 180 -18.26 9.97 -20.42
N SER A 181 -19.08 10.72 -21.16
CA SER A 181 -19.61 10.32 -22.47
C SER A 181 -18.49 10.15 -23.52
N ASP A 182 -17.56 11.10 -23.57
CA ASP A 182 -16.46 11.08 -24.55
C ASP A 182 -15.45 9.99 -24.20
N ILE A 183 -15.15 9.84 -22.90
CA ILE A 183 -14.27 8.77 -22.41
C ILE A 183 -14.89 7.40 -22.67
N GLN A 184 -16.20 7.21 -22.47
CA GLN A 184 -16.88 5.96 -22.81
C GLN A 184 -16.81 5.65 -24.31
N ALA A 185 -17.01 6.65 -25.17
CA ALA A 185 -16.98 6.48 -26.62
C ALA A 185 -15.59 6.07 -27.16
N VAL A 186 -14.50 6.50 -26.51
CA VAL A 186 -13.13 6.24 -26.99
C VAL A 186 -12.45 5.10 -26.23
N ALA A 187 -12.62 5.02 -24.90
CA ALA A 187 -11.90 4.09 -24.04
C ALA A 187 -12.74 2.88 -23.59
N GLY A 188 -14.07 2.94 -23.67
CA GLY A 188 -14.96 1.85 -23.28
C GLY A 188 -14.70 0.58 -24.10
N ASP A 189 -14.71 0.69 -25.43
CA ASP A 189 -14.43 -0.43 -26.34
C ASP A 189 -13.01 -0.98 -26.15
N LEU A 190 -12.04 -0.11 -25.87
CA LEU A 190 -10.65 -0.53 -25.68
C LEU A 190 -10.48 -1.35 -24.40
N LEU A 191 -11.10 -0.91 -23.30
CA LEU A 191 -11.07 -1.62 -22.01
C LEU A 191 -11.94 -2.88 -22.03
N HIS A 192 -13.00 -2.91 -22.81
CA HIS A 192 -13.81 -4.09 -23.03
C HIS A 192 -13.04 -5.17 -23.81
N ASN A 193 -12.37 -4.78 -24.90
CA ASN A 193 -11.61 -5.71 -25.75
C ASN A 193 -10.24 -6.10 -25.15
N TYR A 194 -9.63 -5.20 -24.37
CA TYR A 194 -8.32 -5.42 -23.76
C TYR A 194 -8.31 -5.06 -22.27
N PRO A 195 -8.95 -5.86 -21.39
CA PRO A 195 -9.11 -5.54 -19.96
C PRO A 195 -7.78 -5.37 -19.20
N TRP A 196 -6.71 -6.01 -19.67
CA TRP A 196 -5.37 -5.91 -19.08
C TRP A 196 -4.74 -4.51 -19.23
N LEU A 197 -5.22 -3.68 -20.17
CA LEU A 197 -4.74 -2.31 -20.32
C LEU A 197 -5.00 -1.46 -19.08
N LEU A 198 -6.03 -1.79 -18.28
CA LEU A 198 -6.26 -1.11 -17.01
C LEU A 198 -5.03 -1.19 -16.10
N ALA A 199 -4.40 -2.37 -15.99
CA ALA A 199 -3.19 -2.54 -15.19
C ALA A 199 -2.02 -1.68 -15.72
N VAL A 200 -1.89 -1.55 -17.05
CA VAL A 200 -0.86 -0.70 -17.66
C VAL A 200 -1.09 0.78 -17.34
N VAL A 201 -2.33 1.24 -17.48
CA VAL A 201 -2.71 2.63 -17.16
C VAL A 201 -2.46 2.90 -15.67
N LEU A 202 -2.88 2.00 -14.78
CA LEU A 202 -2.66 2.13 -13.34
C LEU A 202 -1.18 2.11 -12.98
N PHE A 203 -0.36 1.32 -13.66
CA PHE A 203 1.09 1.27 -13.45
C PHE A 203 1.75 2.62 -13.75
N PHE A 204 1.47 3.21 -14.92
CA PHE A 204 2.03 4.51 -15.28
C PHE A 204 1.46 5.64 -14.41
N ALA A 205 0.16 5.60 -14.13
CA ALA A 205 -0.46 6.57 -13.25
C ALA A 205 0.11 6.52 -11.84
N ALA A 206 0.33 5.33 -11.27
CA ALA A 206 0.96 5.19 -9.95
C ALA A 206 2.41 5.67 -9.92
N THR A 207 3.13 5.48 -11.03
CA THR A 207 4.48 6.01 -11.19
C THR A 207 4.49 7.54 -11.14
N LEU A 208 3.50 8.20 -11.74
CA LEU A 208 3.39 9.67 -11.81
C LEU A 208 2.77 10.28 -10.54
N LEU A 209 1.70 9.68 -10.02
CA LEU A 209 0.94 10.16 -8.86
C LEU A 209 1.57 9.79 -7.53
N TYR A 210 2.52 8.85 -7.54
CA TYR A 210 3.36 8.56 -6.40
C TYR A 210 2.58 8.10 -5.15
N SER A 211 1.36 7.57 -5.34
CA SER A 211 0.53 7.07 -4.23
C SER A 211 -0.44 6.00 -4.68
N GLN A 212 -0.43 4.84 -4.01
CA GLN A 212 -1.41 3.77 -4.24
C GLN A 212 -2.83 4.29 -4.03
N ALA A 213 -3.03 5.04 -2.94
CA ALA A 213 -4.34 5.56 -2.57
C ALA A 213 -4.80 6.67 -3.54
N ALA A 214 -3.92 7.60 -3.95
CA ALA A 214 -4.28 8.63 -4.91
C ALA A 214 -4.65 8.02 -6.27
N THR A 215 -3.85 7.07 -6.76
CA THR A 215 -4.08 6.40 -8.04
C THR A 215 -5.40 5.63 -8.03
N THR A 216 -5.64 4.86 -6.98
CA THR A 216 -6.89 4.11 -6.82
C THR A 216 -8.09 5.05 -6.78
N LYS A 217 -8.01 6.14 -6.01
CA LYS A 217 -9.09 7.12 -5.88
C LYS A 217 -9.39 7.88 -7.17
N ALA A 218 -8.36 8.21 -7.95
CA ALA A 218 -8.52 8.95 -9.19
C ALA A 218 -9.06 8.09 -10.33
N LEU A 219 -8.60 6.83 -10.44
CA LEU A 219 -8.80 6.05 -11.67
C LEU A 219 -9.75 4.86 -11.53
N MET A 220 -9.85 4.20 -10.36
CA MET A 220 -10.72 3.03 -10.23
C MET A 220 -12.22 3.37 -10.35
N PRO A 221 -12.74 4.47 -9.75
CA PRO A 221 -14.14 4.84 -9.94
C PRO A 221 -14.47 5.08 -11.40
N ALA A 222 -13.56 5.78 -12.12
CA ALA A 222 -13.70 6.03 -13.54
C ALA A 222 -13.73 4.72 -14.33
N ALA A 223 -12.77 3.82 -14.10
CA ALA A 223 -12.72 2.53 -14.80
C ALA A 223 -14.00 1.71 -14.61
N LEU A 224 -14.55 1.67 -13.40
CA LEU A 224 -15.81 0.98 -13.12
C LEU A 224 -17.00 1.62 -13.85
N LEU A 225 -17.05 2.96 -13.92
CA LEU A 225 -18.06 3.69 -14.71
C LEU A 225 -17.94 3.46 -16.22
N LEU A 226 -16.75 3.12 -16.72
CA LEU A 226 -16.52 2.73 -18.12
C LEU A 226 -16.90 1.28 -18.42
N GLY A 227 -17.47 0.55 -17.45
CA GLY A 227 -17.93 -0.84 -17.64
C GLY A 227 -16.86 -1.89 -17.36
N VAL A 228 -15.71 -1.51 -16.78
CA VAL A 228 -14.74 -2.51 -16.32
C VAL A 228 -15.36 -3.34 -15.19
N SER A 229 -15.27 -4.67 -15.32
CA SER A 229 -15.78 -5.57 -14.29
C SER A 229 -15.03 -5.41 -12.96
N PRO A 230 -15.70 -5.61 -11.80
CA PRO A 230 -15.04 -5.67 -10.50
C PRO A 230 -13.85 -6.64 -10.48
N LEU A 231 -13.97 -7.78 -11.18
CA LEU A 231 -12.91 -8.78 -11.29
C LEU A 231 -11.66 -8.21 -11.97
N THR A 232 -11.80 -7.52 -13.10
CA THR A 232 -10.69 -6.90 -13.82
C THR A 232 -10.05 -5.79 -12.99
N ALA A 233 -10.85 -4.99 -12.29
CA ALA A 233 -10.35 -3.95 -11.39
C ALA A 233 -9.50 -4.54 -10.26
N ILE A 234 -9.96 -5.64 -9.64
CA ILE A 234 -9.22 -6.35 -8.58
C ILE A 234 -7.94 -6.96 -9.14
N ALA A 235 -8.00 -7.62 -10.29
CA ALA A 235 -6.83 -8.20 -10.94
C ALA A 235 -5.76 -7.13 -11.28
N SER A 236 -6.20 -5.93 -11.64
CA SER A 236 -5.32 -4.81 -11.98
C SER A 236 -4.83 -4.03 -10.77
N PHE A 237 -5.42 -4.22 -9.60
CA PHE A 237 -5.18 -3.38 -8.41
C PHE A 237 -3.72 -3.38 -7.97
N ALA A 238 -3.00 -4.51 -8.07
CA ALA A 238 -1.58 -4.56 -7.70
C ALA A 238 -0.69 -3.59 -8.51
N ALA A 239 -1.12 -3.16 -9.70
CA ALA A 239 -0.39 -2.22 -10.53
C ALA A 239 -0.26 -0.82 -9.89
N VAL A 240 -1.12 -0.46 -8.94
CA VAL A 240 -1.01 0.82 -8.22
C VAL A 240 0.24 0.89 -7.33
N SER A 241 0.94 -0.23 -7.13
CA SER A 241 2.17 -0.34 -6.33
C SER A 241 3.45 0.04 -7.11
N ALA A 242 3.34 0.57 -8.34
CA ALA A 242 4.44 0.91 -9.24
C ALA A 242 5.27 2.14 -8.83
N LEU A 243 5.44 2.37 -7.52
CA LEU A 243 6.11 3.53 -6.93
C LEU A 243 7.64 3.46 -7.00
N PHE A 244 8.16 2.35 -7.50
CA PHE A 244 9.58 2.02 -7.54
C PHE A 244 10.23 2.29 -8.90
N VAL A 245 9.45 2.74 -9.89
CA VAL A 245 9.93 2.92 -11.26
C VAL A 245 10.82 4.17 -11.36
N LEU A 246 10.38 5.27 -10.74
CA LEU A 246 11.16 6.50 -10.68
C LEU A 246 11.88 6.61 -9.33
N PRO A 247 13.17 6.96 -9.28
CA PRO A 247 13.94 7.08 -8.05
C PRO A 247 13.64 8.41 -7.32
N THR A 248 12.37 8.79 -7.27
CA THR A 248 11.90 10.02 -6.63
C THR A 248 11.33 9.75 -5.24
N TYR A 249 11.20 8.48 -4.84
CA TYR A 249 10.60 8.11 -3.56
C TYR A 249 11.61 8.28 -2.41
N PRO A 250 11.43 9.21 -1.43
CA PRO A 250 12.43 9.44 -0.39
C PRO A 250 12.78 8.19 0.41
N THR A 251 11.83 7.25 0.60
CA THR A 251 12.16 5.98 1.27
C THR A 251 12.92 5.01 0.37
N LEU A 252 12.81 5.10 -0.97
CA LEU A 252 13.67 4.35 -1.88
C LEU A 252 15.06 4.99 -1.97
N LEU A 253 15.16 6.31 -2.05
CA LEU A 253 16.44 7.03 -2.01
C LEU A 253 17.18 6.75 -0.70
N ALA A 254 16.50 6.85 0.44
CA ALA A 254 17.07 6.49 1.74
C ALA A 254 17.46 5.00 1.79
N ALA A 255 16.65 4.10 1.22
CA ALA A 255 17.00 2.68 1.16
C ALA A 255 18.25 2.42 0.29
N VAL A 256 18.42 3.16 -0.83
CA VAL A 256 19.61 3.08 -1.68
C VAL A 256 20.83 3.70 -0.99
N GLU A 257 20.67 4.80 -0.27
CA GLU A 257 21.73 5.41 0.56
C GLU A 257 22.15 4.52 1.74
N MET A 258 21.23 3.71 2.26
CA MET A 258 21.47 2.72 3.31
C MET A 258 21.92 1.35 2.77
N ASP A 259 21.95 1.15 1.45
CA ASP A 259 22.38 -0.10 0.84
C ASP A 259 23.92 -0.16 0.77
N ASP A 260 24.50 -0.85 1.76
CA ASP A 260 25.95 -1.05 1.86
C ASP A 260 26.48 -2.10 0.85
N THR A 261 25.62 -2.73 0.03
CA THR A 261 26.06 -3.75 -0.96
C THR A 261 26.67 -3.17 -2.25
N ARG A 262 27.15 -1.91 -2.21
CA ARG A 262 27.73 -1.14 -3.32
C ARG A 262 28.33 -2.05 -4.39
N LEU A 263 27.60 -2.17 -5.50
CA LEU A 263 28.11 -2.79 -6.71
C LEU A 263 29.38 -2.01 -7.12
N ASN A 264 30.46 -2.77 -7.23
CA ASN A 264 31.78 -2.39 -7.73
C ASN A 264 31.66 -1.36 -8.90
N PRO A 265 32.37 -0.22 -8.86
CA PRO A 265 32.20 0.92 -9.79
C PRO A 265 32.73 0.68 -11.22
N HIS A 266 32.70 -0.55 -11.72
CA HIS A 266 33.18 -0.93 -13.05
C HIS A 266 32.05 -1.15 -14.07
N TRP A 267 30.91 -0.48 -13.89
CA TRP A 267 29.88 -0.31 -14.92
C TRP A 267 29.53 1.16 -15.07
#